data_AF-A0AAE3AU62-F1
#
_entry.id   AF-A0AAE3AU62-F1
#
_cell.length_a   1.000
_cell.length_b   1.000
_cell.length_c   1.000
_cell.angle_alpha   90.00
_cell.angle_beta   90.00
_cell.angle_gamma   90.00
#
_symmetry.space_group_name_H-M   'P 1'
#
loop_
_entity.id
_entity.type
_entity.pdbx_description
1 polymer ?
#
loop_
_entity_poly.entity_id
_entity_poly.type
_entity_poly.pdbx_seq_one_letter_code
_entity_poly.pdbx_strand_id
1 'polypeptide(L)'
;MAPYLDVDSFIEEVHKTYPEIELEVVPYSGANTTTCLQNMLEADDLPDICTQTFYKPDVVDVSDKMIDLSGYDFTDNYVESRLKDVSDEGALYMLPSLYNCYGITYNKTLLEKHGWKLPTSFTELEELADKAKEAGVTLCMAQIQYPGSAFQYVCNIADAGFLGSMSGKQWQKDYLSGKANVSDTEGMMDSMEYIQKWKDLGMLDCSNSDPADDGKTRESFINGNSLFLLGPQNGILDSEDTTDKFGLMPYLSKDGNRNVFILNVNRFYGLNKKLENNPEKLEDALKVMKVLSTVEGTCALYPDSTLKAGLLPFKDAKADETFYADISDLINAGNTTPFIYSGWENTIVNTGTKMLEFMQDKASIKDVADQLDEDQDSVVNNQPEVITTATEEISQETCAKLVGRCFAEATGCDLALVSLGTWISGNGTNQNNNGVSGKLYAKNITDYDICIILPTGWSQTIKTIRLTGKQIQALYEEGYDAVGTGKNYPYMLVNPEDLKLEEGKTYQVAVSGISEKLASEVEVTDSGVVGMDAAKEFFGQFKTLSEADAEWN
;
A
#
# COMPACT_ATOMS: atom_id res chain seq x y z
N MET A 1 -3.44 6.01 -13.13
CA MET A 1 -2.61 6.44 -11.98
C MET A 1 -1.50 5.45 -11.71
N ALA A 2 -0.28 5.91 -11.94
CA ALA A 2 0.94 5.20 -11.59
C ALA A 2 1.64 5.98 -10.47
N PRO A 3 1.95 5.27 -9.40
CA PRO A 3 3.32 4.84 -9.31
C PRO A 3 3.35 3.31 -9.44
N TYR A 4 4.48 2.81 -9.95
CA TYR A 4 4.80 1.38 -9.99
C TYR A 4 3.98 0.52 -10.98
N LEU A 5 3.35 1.13 -11.98
CA LEU A 5 2.76 0.43 -13.12
C LEU A 5 3.57 0.72 -14.40
N ASP A 6 3.76 -0.30 -15.24
CA ASP A 6 4.35 -0.18 -16.56
C ASP A 6 3.27 0.19 -17.59
N VAL A 7 2.92 1.47 -17.59
CA VAL A 7 1.83 1.97 -18.43
C VAL A 7 2.20 1.98 -19.90
N ASP A 8 3.49 2.13 -20.25
CA ASP A 8 3.96 2.06 -21.64
C ASP A 8 3.71 0.67 -22.23
N SER A 9 4.15 -0.39 -21.53
CA SER A 9 3.93 -1.77 -21.94
C SER A 9 2.44 -2.10 -22.06
N PHE A 10 1.61 -1.57 -21.16
CA PHE A 10 0.15 -1.75 -21.25
C PHE A 10 -0.47 -1.02 -22.46
N ILE A 11 -0.05 0.21 -22.76
CA ILE A 11 -0.51 0.93 -23.95
C ILE A 11 -0.15 0.12 -25.21
N GLU A 12 1.08 -0.40 -25.29
CA GLU A 12 1.51 -1.27 -26.39
C GLU A 12 0.63 -2.53 -26.51
N GLU A 13 0.28 -3.15 -25.38
CA GLU A 13 -0.61 -4.32 -25.34
C GLU A 13 -2.02 -3.99 -25.85
N VAL A 14 -2.59 -2.85 -25.45
CA VAL A 14 -3.89 -2.38 -25.95
C VAL A 14 -3.83 -2.18 -27.47
N HIS A 15 -2.78 -1.54 -27.97
CA HIS A 15 -2.63 -1.22 -29.39
C HIS A 15 -2.40 -2.43 -30.29
N LYS A 16 -2.01 -3.58 -29.76
CA LYS A 16 -1.98 -4.85 -30.54
C LYS A 16 -3.36 -5.21 -31.09
N THR A 17 -4.41 -4.92 -30.32
CA THR A 17 -5.81 -5.24 -30.70
C THR A 17 -6.59 -4.01 -31.12
N TYR A 18 -6.33 -2.86 -30.50
CA TYR A 18 -7.09 -1.61 -30.67
C TYR A 18 -6.15 -0.42 -30.90
N PRO A 19 -5.47 -0.35 -32.07
CA PRO A 19 -4.51 0.72 -32.37
C PRO A 19 -5.16 2.11 -32.51
N GLU A 20 -6.48 2.18 -32.64
CA GLU A 20 -7.23 3.43 -32.71
C GLU A 20 -7.43 4.12 -31.35
N ILE A 21 -7.16 3.43 -30.23
CA ILE A 21 -7.45 3.93 -28.89
C ILE A 21 -6.34 4.88 -28.43
N GLU A 22 -6.72 6.12 -28.12
CA GLU A 22 -5.82 7.09 -27.47
C GLU A 22 -6.00 7.02 -25.95
N LEU A 23 -4.91 6.76 -25.23
CA LEU A 23 -4.90 6.67 -23.77
C LEU A 23 -4.20 7.88 -23.17
N GLU A 24 -4.94 8.64 -22.36
CA GLU A 24 -4.38 9.69 -21.49
C GLU A 24 -4.20 9.15 -20.07
N VAL A 25 -2.97 9.26 -19.55
CA VAL A 25 -2.62 8.74 -18.24
C VAL A 25 -2.75 9.84 -17.20
N VAL A 26 -3.72 9.71 -16.28
CA VAL A 26 -3.77 10.55 -15.07
C VAL A 26 -2.72 10.01 -14.07
N PRO A 27 -1.66 10.78 -13.77
CA PRO A 27 -0.55 10.32 -12.93
C PRO A 27 -0.81 10.57 -11.45
N TYR A 28 -0.16 9.80 -10.59
CA TYR A 28 0.05 10.19 -9.19
C TYR A 28 1.24 9.42 -8.66
N SER A 29 2.41 10.04 -8.52
CA SER A 29 3.63 9.37 -8.03
C SER A 29 4.01 9.78 -6.60
N GLY A 30 3.07 10.37 -5.86
CA GLY A 30 3.29 10.81 -4.49
C GLY A 30 3.21 9.68 -3.45
N ALA A 31 3.50 10.03 -2.21
CA ALA A 31 3.64 9.07 -1.11
C ALA A 31 2.32 8.48 -0.60
N ASN A 32 1.17 9.12 -0.85
CA ASN A 32 -0.12 8.69 -0.32
C ASN A 32 -1.15 8.40 -1.43
N THR A 33 -0.91 7.32 -2.18
CA THR A 33 -1.78 6.93 -3.30
C THR A 33 -3.20 6.64 -2.84
N THR A 34 -3.39 5.93 -1.72
CA THR A 34 -4.73 5.55 -1.25
C THR A 34 -5.60 6.77 -0.95
N THR A 35 -5.11 7.73 -0.16
CA THR A 35 -5.90 8.95 0.13
C THR A 35 -6.10 9.79 -1.14
N CYS A 36 -5.14 9.85 -2.06
CA CYS A 36 -5.34 10.52 -3.35
C CYS A 36 -6.54 9.92 -4.11
N LEU A 37 -6.60 8.60 -4.22
CA LEU A 37 -7.68 7.89 -4.93
C LEU A 37 -9.04 8.02 -4.22
N GLN A 38 -9.04 8.03 -2.89
CA GLN A 38 -10.25 8.26 -2.09
C GLN A 38 -10.76 9.69 -2.26
N ASN A 39 -9.87 10.68 -2.21
CA ASN A 39 -10.23 12.08 -2.43
C ASN A 39 -10.83 12.32 -3.81
N MET A 40 -10.26 11.71 -4.86
CA MET A 40 -10.84 11.76 -6.22
C MET A 40 -12.23 11.13 -6.28
N LEU A 41 -12.43 10.00 -5.60
CA LEU A 41 -13.72 9.31 -5.53
C LEU A 41 -14.77 10.13 -4.76
N GLU A 42 -14.40 10.74 -3.64
CA GLU A 42 -15.26 11.61 -2.83
C GLU A 42 -15.65 12.89 -3.59
N ALA A 43 -14.69 13.50 -4.28
CA ALA A 43 -14.89 14.72 -5.07
C ALA A 43 -15.57 14.48 -6.43
N ASP A 44 -15.84 13.21 -6.80
CA ASP A 44 -16.38 12.82 -8.11
C ASP A 44 -15.50 13.29 -9.31
N ASP A 45 -14.19 13.37 -9.06
CA ASP A 45 -13.15 13.78 -10.00
C ASP A 45 -12.40 12.55 -10.53
N LEU A 46 -13.17 11.68 -11.19
CA LEU A 46 -12.74 10.35 -11.61
C LEU A 46 -12.39 10.31 -13.11
N PRO A 47 -11.29 9.65 -13.52
CA PRO A 47 -11.02 9.36 -14.94
C PRO A 47 -12.03 8.34 -15.48
N ASP A 48 -12.02 8.11 -16.80
CA ASP A 48 -12.93 7.14 -17.44
C ASP A 48 -12.72 5.71 -16.93
N ILE A 49 -11.45 5.30 -16.83
CA ILE A 49 -11.02 4.04 -16.23
C ILE A 49 -10.43 4.36 -14.87
N CYS A 50 -11.21 4.07 -13.84
CA CYS A 50 -10.88 4.33 -12.46
C CYS A 50 -9.95 3.24 -11.92
N THR A 51 -9.02 3.62 -11.03
CA THR A 51 -8.28 2.66 -10.23
C THR A 51 -8.43 2.98 -8.75
N GLN A 52 -8.48 1.95 -7.94
CA GLN A 52 -8.43 2.04 -6.48
C GLN A 52 -7.38 1.09 -5.94
N THR A 53 -6.70 1.44 -4.84
CA THR A 53 -5.83 0.51 -4.10
C THR A 53 -6.62 -0.27 -3.05
N PHE A 54 -7.88 0.11 -2.83
CA PHE A 54 -8.78 -0.52 -1.87
C PHE A 54 -10.20 -0.43 -2.39
N TYR A 55 -10.91 -1.56 -2.32
CA TYR A 55 -12.33 -1.61 -2.59
C TYR A 55 -12.94 -2.74 -1.75
N LYS A 56 -13.87 -2.38 -0.87
CA LYS A 56 -14.67 -3.31 -0.09
C LYS A 56 -16.13 -2.89 -0.28
N PRO A 57 -16.91 -3.62 -1.10
CA PRO A 57 -18.29 -3.25 -1.42
C PRO A 57 -19.16 -2.99 -0.18
N ASP A 58 -18.93 -3.77 0.88
CA ASP A 58 -19.62 -3.65 2.16
C ASP A 58 -19.39 -2.32 2.91
N VAL A 59 -18.35 -1.56 2.55
CA VAL A 59 -17.91 -0.33 3.24
C VAL A 59 -17.94 0.87 2.31
N VAL A 60 -17.59 0.65 1.04
CA VAL A 60 -17.47 1.70 0.02
C VAL A 60 -18.52 1.45 -1.05
N ASP A 61 -19.68 2.11 -0.91
CA ASP A 61 -20.69 2.15 -1.97
C ASP A 61 -20.22 3.07 -3.09
N VAL A 62 -20.12 2.50 -4.29
CA VAL A 62 -19.74 3.21 -5.52
C VAL A 62 -20.78 3.03 -6.62
N SER A 63 -21.96 2.51 -6.30
CA SER A 63 -23.02 2.18 -7.26
C SER A 63 -23.55 3.40 -8.02
N ASP A 64 -23.41 4.59 -7.43
CA ASP A 64 -23.75 5.88 -8.04
C ASP A 64 -22.63 6.44 -8.95
N LYS A 65 -21.38 5.99 -8.78
CA LYS A 65 -20.19 6.51 -9.47
C LYS A 65 -19.58 5.56 -10.50
N MET A 66 -19.84 4.26 -10.39
CA MET A 66 -19.26 3.23 -11.25
C MET A 66 -20.33 2.50 -12.07
N ILE A 67 -19.96 2.05 -13.27
CA ILE A 67 -20.78 1.16 -14.09
C ILE A 67 -20.75 -0.25 -13.50
N ASP A 68 -21.91 -0.92 -13.46
CA ASP A 68 -21.97 -2.34 -13.12
C ASP A 68 -21.40 -3.18 -14.26
N LEU A 69 -20.28 -3.86 -14.00
CA LEU A 69 -19.55 -4.65 -14.96
C LEU A 69 -20.03 -6.11 -15.06
N SER A 70 -20.98 -6.53 -14.21
CA SER A 70 -21.44 -7.93 -14.11
C SER A 70 -22.00 -8.50 -15.42
N GLY A 71 -22.52 -7.63 -16.30
CA GLY A 71 -23.11 -8.00 -17.59
C GLY A 71 -22.13 -8.09 -18.77
N TYR A 72 -20.82 -7.86 -18.57
CA TYR A 72 -19.85 -7.86 -19.67
C TYR A 72 -19.03 -9.16 -19.72
N ASP A 73 -18.89 -9.70 -20.93
CA ASP A 73 -18.24 -10.99 -21.20
C ASP A 73 -16.80 -11.10 -20.67
N PHE A 74 -16.06 -9.99 -20.52
CA PHE A 74 -14.69 -10.05 -19.99
C PHE A 74 -14.64 -10.47 -18.50
N THR A 75 -15.75 -10.37 -17.76
CA THR A 75 -15.83 -10.87 -16.38
C THR A 75 -15.76 -12.40 -16.33
N ASP A 76 -16.09 -13.11 -17.42
CA ASP A 76 -15.99 -14.57 -17.50
C ASP A 76 -14.53 -15.06 -17.43
N ASN A 77 -13.54 -14.20 -17.69
CA ASN A 77 -12.13 -14.56 -17.57
C ASN A 77 -11.69 -14.75 -16.11
N TYR A 78 -12.41 -14.18 -15.14
CA TYR A 78 -12.02 -14.17 -13.73
C TYR A 78 -12.45 -15.47 -13.03
N VAL A 79 -11.64 -15.90 -12.05
CA VAL A 79 -11.98 -16.95 -11.10
C VAL A 79 -13.13 -16.47 -10.23
N GLU A 80 -14.19 -17.28 -10.11
CA GLU A 80 -15.44 -16.89 -9.44
C GLU A 80 -15.23 -16.47 -7.97
N SER A 81 -14.34 -17.17 -7.24
CA SER A 81 -14.02 -16.81 -5.86
C SER A 81 -13.40 -15.41 -5.72
N ARG A 82 -12.72 -14.91 -6.76
CA ARG A 82 -12.12 -13.56 -6.79
C ARG A 82 -13.16 -12.48 -7.01
N LEU A 83 -14.14 -12.74 -7.87
CA LEU A 83 -15.26 -11.83 -8.11
C LEU A 83 -16.19 -11.75 -6.90
N LYS A 84 -16.39 -12.86 -6.19
CA LYS A 84 -17.23 -12.91 -5.00
C LYS A 84 -16.77 -11.93 -3.91
N ASP A 85 -15.46 -11.73 -3.76
CA ASP A 85 -14.89 -10.83 -2.75
C ASP A 85 -15.13 -9.34 -3.07
N VAL A 86 -15.44 -9.01 -4.33
CA VAL A 86 -15.70 -7.64 -4.82
C VAL A 86 -17.14 -7.43 -5.29
N SER A 87 -18.02 -8.41 -5.08
CA SER A 87 -19.41 -8.33 -5.50
C SER A 87 -20.27 -7.60 -4.47
N ASP A 88 -21.16 -6.76 -4.98
CA ASP A 88 -22.19 -6.07 -4.19
C ASP A 88 -23.57 -6.56 -4.62
N GLU A 89 -24.19 -7.45 -3.84
CA GLU A 89 -25.50 -8.07 -4.17
C GLU A 89 -25.60 -8.64 -5.62
N GLY A 90 -24.47 -9.06 -6.19
CA GLY A 90 -24.37 -9.58 -7.56
C GLY A 90 -23.85 -8.58 -8.60
N ALA A 91 -23.82 -7.29 -8.29
CA ALA A 91 -23.16 -6.27 -9.11
C ALA A 91 -21.63 -6.34 -8.97
N LEU A 92 -20.91 -5.88 -10.00
CA LEU A 92 -19.45 -5.81 -10.03
C LEU A 92 -19.00 -4.41 -10.47
N TYR A 93 -18.76 -3.51 -9.51
CA TYR A 93 -18.36 -2.14 -9.83
C TYR A 93 -16.86 -1.95 -10.06
N MET A 94 -16.03 -2.78 -9.43
CA MET A 94 -14.59 -2.79 -9.67
C MET A 94 -14.06 -4.21 -9.76
N LEU A 95 -13.19 -4.45 -10.73
CA LEU A 95 -12.54 -5.73 -10.98
C LEU A 95 -11.13 -5.73 -10.37
N PRO A 96 -10.71 -6.83 -9.74
CA PRO A 96 -9.40 -6.94 -9.12
C PRO A 96 -8.32 -7.16 -10.17
N SER A 97 -7.09 -6.70 -9.91
CA SER A 97 -5.98 -6.79 -10.86
C SER A 97 -4.96 -7.88 -10.52
N LEU A 98 -4.26 -7.73 -9.41
CA LEU A 98 -3.21 -8.62 -8.96
C LEU A 98 -3.29 -8.75 -7.45
N TYR A 99 -3.00 -9.95 -6.95
CA TYR A 99 -3.13 -10.34 -5.56
C TYR A 99 -1.77 -10.69 -4.97
N ASN A 100 -1.58 -10.32 -3.72
CA ASN A 100 -0.59 -10.95 -2.87
C ASN A 100 -1.31 -11.92 -1.94
N CYS A 101 -0.66 -13.04 -1.65
CA CYS A 101 -1.16 -14.03 -0.70
C CYS A 101 -0.21 -14.10 0.49
N TYR A 102 -0.76 -14.04 1.70
CA TYR A 102 0.00 -14.16 2.94
C TYR A 102 -0.41 -15.43 3.67
N GLY A 103 0.59 -16.07 4.25
CA GLY A 103 0.48 -17.24 5.09
C GLY A 103 1.68 -17.30 6.02
N ILE A 104 2.00 -18.49 6.51
CA ILE A 104 3.17 -18.74 7.36
C ILE A 104 4.23 -19.42 6.51
N THR A 105 5.39 -18.81 6.38
CA THR A 105 6.50 -19.40 5.62
C THR A 105 7.06 -20.58 6.41
N TYR A 106 7.35 -21.70 5.74
CA TYR A 106 7.94 -22.87 6.36
C TYR A 106 9.14 -23.41 5.59
N ASN A 107 10.10 -24.02 6.29
CA ASN A 107 11.28 -24.65 5.71
C ASN A 107 10.98 -26.11 5.30
N LYS A 108 10.85 -26.36 3.99
CA LYS A 108 10.60 -27.71 3.42
C LYS A 108 11.78 -28.63 3.67
N THR A 109 13.00 -28.13 3.51
CA THR A 109 14.22 -28.94 3.68
C THR A 109 14.32 -29.48 5.10
N LEU A 110 13.99 -28.69 6.12
CA LEU A 110 13.98 -29.15 7.51
C LEU A 110 12.87 -30.19 7.76
N LEU A 111 11.66 -29.99 7.23
CA LEU A 111 10.61 -31.02 7.32
C LEU A 111 11.05 -32.35 6.68
N GLU A 112 11.60 -32.30 5.46
CA GLU A 112 12.10 -33.47 4.74
C GLU A 112 13.25 -34.17 5.48
N LYS A 113 14.23 -33.40 5.96
CA LYS A 113 15.41 -33.90 6.70
C LYS A 113 15.02 -34.69 7.94
N HIS A 114 13.96 -34.26 8.64
CA HIS A 114 13.47 -34.90 9.85
C HIS A 114 12.34 -35.91 9.61
N GLY A 115 11.86 -36.07 8.36
CA GLY A 115 10.74 -36.94 8.01
C GLY A 115 9.40 -36.45 8.60
N TRP A 116 9.28 -35.15 8.85
CA TRP A 116 8.08 -34.52 9.37
C TRP A 116 7.13 -34.13 8.25
N LYS A 117 5.84 -34.06 8.56
CA LYS A 117 4.82 -33.57 7.64
C LYS A 117 4.45 -32.14 8.01
N LEU A 118 4.08 -31.35 7.01
CA LEU A 118 3.49 -30.04 7.22
C LEU A 118 2.14 -30.20 7.95
N PRO A 119 1.90 -29.48 9.05
CA PRO A 119 0.67 -29.61 9.81
C PRO A 119 -0.50 -28.96 9.08
N THR A 120 -1.66 -29.59 9.15
CA THR A 120 -2.92 -29.12 8.54
C THR A 120 -3.99 -28.78 9.58
N SER A 121 -3.70 -28.99 10.86
CA SER A 121 -4.54 -28.60 11.99
C SER A 121 -3.68 -28.17 13.17
N PHE A 122 -4.29 -27.50 14.15
CA PHE A 122 -3.58 -27.10 15.37
C PHE A 122 -3.04 -28.31 16.14
N THR A 123 -3.78 -29.42 16.21
CA THR A 123 -3.31 -30.65 16.87
C THR A 123 -2.08 -31.24 16.20
N GLU A 124 -2.00 -31.24 14.87
CA GLU A 124 -0.79 -31.70 14.17
C GLU A 124 0.39 -30.74 14.39
N LEU A 125 0.11 -29.44 14.53
CA LEU A 125 1.13 -28.44 14.86
C LEU A 125 1.66 -28.64 16.30
N GLU A 126 0.81 -28.98 17.26
CA GLU A 126 1.21 -29.37 18.63
C GLU A 126 2.18 -30.56 18.61
N GLU A 127 1.84 -31.63 17.88
CA GLU A 127 2.73 -32.79 17.74
C GLU A 127 4.05 -32.47 17.06
N LEU A 128 4.05 -31.53 16.10
CA LEU A 128 5.26 -31.10 15.41
C LEU A 128 6.14 -30.22 16.31
N ALA A 129 5.54 -29.36 17.13
CA ALA A 129 6.26 -28.50 18.06
C ALA A 129 7.07 -29.32 19.08
N ASP A 130 6.49 -30.39 19.62
CA ASP A 130 7.20 -31.31 20.52
C ASP A 130 8.40 -31.96 19.83
N LYS A 131 8.22 -32.43 18.58
CA LYS A 131 9.32 -33.03 17.78
C LYS A 131 10.42 -32.01 17.46
N ALA A 132 10.04 -30.78 17.12
CA ALA A 132 10.98 -29.70 16.82
C ALA A 132 11.84 -29.37 18.05
N LYS A 133 11.19 -29.26 19.22
CA LYS A 133 11.86 -29.05 20.50
C LYS A 133 12.83 -30.17 20.86
N GLU A 134 12.42 -31.44 20.71
CA GLU A 134 13.29 -32.61 20.95
C GLU A 134 14.51 -32.62 20.02
N ALA A 135 14.35 -32.16 18.78
CA ALA A 135 15.42 -32.08 17.78
C ALA A 135 16.29 -30.82 17.88
N GLY A 136 15.98 -29.89 18.79
CA GLY A 136 16.67 -28.60 18.90
C GLY A 136 16.44 -27.67 17.71
N VAL A 137 15.28 -27.80 17.05
CA VAL A 137 14.82 -26.94 15.96
C VAL A 137 13.88 -25.89 16.54
N THR A 138 14.13 -24.61 16.23
CA THR A 138 13.25 -23.51 16.63
C THR A 138 11.93 -23.66 15.89
N LEU A 139 10.80 -23.62 16.61
CA LEU A 139 9.50 -23.81 15.97
C LEU A 139 9.18 -22.65 15.02
N CYS A 140 9.19 -21.42 15.52
CA CYS A 140 8.82 -20.24 14.74
C CYS A 140 9.71 -19.05 15.08
N MET A 141 9.84 -18.13 14.12
CA MET A 141 10.30 -16.76 14.33
C MET A 141 9.21 -15.80 13.85
N ALA A 142 8.96 -14.72 14.57
CA ALA A 142 8.01 -13.70 14.15
C ALA A 142 8.70 -12.38 13.80
N GLN A 143 8.33 -11.77 12.67
CA GLN A 143 8.77 -10.42 12.29
C GLN A 143 8.05 -9.38 13.18
N ILE A 144 8.81 -8.52 13.85
CA ILE A 144 8.30 -7.66 14.93
C ILE A 144 8.76 -6.20 14.81
N GLN A 145 9.36 -5.81 13.68
CA GLN A 145 9.80 -4.43 13.45
C GLN A 145 8.65 -3.42 13.52
N TYR A 146 7.46 -3.80 13.03
CA TYR A 146 6.33 -2.89 12.88
C TYR A 146 5.12 -3.36 13.70
N PRO A 147 4.48 -2.46 14.49
CA PRO A 147 3.22 -2.75 15.17
C PRO A 147 2.13 -3.26 14.23
N GLY A 148 2.07 -2.73 12.99
CA GLY A 148 1.12 -3.17 11.98
C GLY A 148 1.20 -4.67 11.67
N SER A 149 2.42 -5.25 11.65
CA SER A 149 2.60 -6.70 11.47
C SER A 149 1.96 -7.49 12.62
N ALA A 150 2.17 -7.05 13.86
CA ALA A 150 1.61 -7.71 15.04
C ALA A 150 0.08 -7.60 15.09
N PHE A 151 -0.49 -6.45 14.70
CA PHE A 151 -1.94 -6.31 14.52
C PHE A 151 -2.47 -7.34 13.49
N GLN A 152 -1.78 -7.50 12.36
CA GLN A 152 -2.18 -8.51 11.36
C GLN A 152 -2.12 -9.94 11.91
N TYR A 153 -1.22 -10.26 12.84
CA TYR A 153 -1.20 -11.59 13.45
C TYR A 153 -2.47 -11.89 14.24
N VAL A 154 -3.04 -10.89 14.92
CA VAL A 154 -4.35 -11.01 15.59
C VAL A 154 -5.44 -11.31 14.56
N CYS A 155 -5.53 -10.48 13.52
CA CYS A 155 -6.52 -10.62 12.46
C CYS A 155 -6.44 -11.98 11.76
N ASN A 156 -5.24 -12.37 11.31
CA ASN A 156 -5.05 -13.55 10.49
C ASN A 156 -5.31 -14.86 11.25
N ILE A 157 -4.91 -14.93 12.53
CA ILE A 157 -5.22 -16.08 13.39
C ILE A 157 -6.73 -16.15 13.66
N ALA A 158 -7.37 -15.00 13.92
CA ALA A 158 -8.81 -14.94 14.16
C ALA A 158 -9.64 -15.23 12.89
N ASP A 159 -9.11 -14.95 11.70
CA ASP A 159 -9.75 -15.26 10.42
C ASP A 159 -9.85 -16.77 10.15
N ALA A 160 -8.88 -17.56 10.60
CA ALA A 160 -8.98 -19.02 10.61
C ALA A 160 -10.08 -19.55 11.56
N GLY A 161 -10.66 -18.67 12.40
CA GLY A 161 -11.71 -18.95 13.36
C GLY A 161 -12.95 -18.07 13.16
N PHE A 162 -13.21 -17.18 14.13
CA PHE A 162 -14.44 -16.40 14.17
C PHE A 162 -14.53 -15.37 13.04
N LEU A 163 -13.48 -14.59 12.78
CA LEU A 163 -13.53 -13.48 11.81
C LEU A 163 -13.83 -13.94 10.38
N GLY A 164 -13.34 -15.11 9.98
CA GLY A 164 -13.64 -15.69 8.67
C GLY A 164 -15.05 -16.29 8.54
N SER A 165 -15.89 -16.24 9.58
CA SER A 165 -17.27 -16.75 9.56
C SER A 165 -18.25 -15.66 9.09
N MET A 166 -19.48 -16.02 8.71
CA MET A 166 -20.49 -15.00 8.39
C MET A 166 -20.76 -14.05 9.58
N SER A 167 -20.83 -14.60 10.80
CA SER A 167 -21.02 -13.82 12.02
C SER A 167 -19.81 -12.93 12.32
N GLY A 168 -18.60 -13.41 12.05
CA GLY A 168 -17.37 -12.61 12.20
C GLY A 168 -17.31 -11.47 11.21
N LYS A 169 -17.65 -11.70 9.93
CA LYS A 169 -17.74 -10.64 8.91
C LYS A 169 -18.77 -9.58 9.28
N GLN A 170 -19.93 -9.99 9.80
CA GLN A 170 -20.93 -9.05 10.32
C GLN A 170 -20.40 -8.28 11.54
N TRP A 171 -19.75 -8.98 12.47
CA TRP A 171 -19.14 -8.36 13.64
C TRP A 171 -18.10 -7.31 13.27
N GLN A 172 -17.27 -7.53 12.24
CA GLN A 172 -16.32 -6.51 11.77
C GLN A 172 -17.04 -5.21 11.37
N LYS A 173 -18.18 -5.30 10.67
CA LYS A 173 -18.99 -4.12 10.31
C LYS A 173 -19.57 -3.44 11.56
N ASP A 174 -20.05 -4.23 12.50
CA ASP A 174 -20.64 -3.72 13.74
C ASP A 174 -19.58 -3.08 14.65
N TYR A 175 -18.37 -3.64 14.72
CA TYR A 175 -17.24 -3.05 15.45
C TYR A 175 -16.84 -1.70 14.85
N LEU A 176 -16.64 -1.64 13.53
CA LEU A 176 -16.30 -0.40 12.82
C LEU A 176 -17.37 0.70 12.93
N SER A 177 -18.61 0.33 13.24
CA SER A 177 -19.71 1.29 13.46
C SER A 177 -20.06 1.51 14.92
N GLY A 178 -19.29 0.95 15.86
CA GLY A 178 -19.49 1.12 17.30
C GLY A 178 -20.67 0.33 17.88
N LYS A 179 -21.20 -0.63 17.14
CA LYS A 179 -22.33 -1.48 17.53
C LYS A 179 -21.92 -2.77 18.25
N ALA A 180 -20.65 -3.16 18.17
CA ALA A 180 -20.10 -4.34 18.83
C ALA A 180 -18.68 -4.07 19.31
N ASN A 181 -18.28 -4.67 20.43
CA ASN A 181 -16.91 -4.61 20.97
C ASN A 181 -16.31 -6.02 21.06
N VAL A 182 -15.05 -6.14 21.45
CA VAL A 182 -14.33 -7.41 21.62
C VAL A 182 -14.80 -8.12 22.88
N SER A 183 -14.79 -7.44 24.03
CA SER A 183 -15.00 -8.08 25.35
C SER A 183 -16.39 -8.70 25.54
N ASP A 184 -17.44 -8.14 24.93
CA ASP A 184 -18.81 -8.66 25.01
C ASP A 184 -19.12 -9.67 23.88
N THR A 185 -18.17 -9.94 23.00
CA THR A 185 -18.35 -10.86 21.86
C THR A 185 -17.66 -12.19 22.12
N GLU A 186 -18.44 -13.24 22.42
CA GLU A 186 -17.96 -14.60 22.69
C GLU A 186 -16.99 -15.11 21.60
N GLY A 187 -17.33 -14.96 20.31
CA GLY A 187 -16.47 -15.41 19.22
C GLY A 187 -15.13 -14.68 19.11
N MET A 188 -15.06 -13.42 19.55
CA MET A 188 -13.79 -12.69 19.62
C MET A 188 -12.96 -13.14 20.83
N MET A 189 -13.60 -13.35 21.98
CA MET A 189 -12.91 -13.89 23.15
C MET A 189 -12.37 -15.29 22.90
N ASP A 190 -13.10 -16.16 22.18
CA ASP A 190 -12.61 -17.45 21.70
C ASP A 190 -11.38 -17.29 20.80
N SER A 191 -11.36 -16.25 19.96
CA SER A 191 -10.20 -15.95 19.09
C SER A 191 -8.99 -15.49 19.91
N MET A 192 -9.19 -14.69 20.95
CA MET A 192 -8.15 -14.28 21.89
C MET A 192 -7.57 -15.50 22.64
N GLU A 193 -8.41 -16.39 23.14
CA GLU A 193 -7.95 -17.65 23.74
C GLU A 193 -7.16 -18.52 22.76
N TYR A 194 -7.55 -18.51 21.48
CA TYR A 194 -6.83 -19.25 20.45
C TYR A 194 -5.47 -18.62 20.14
N ILE A 195 -5.36 -17.29 20.08
CA ILE A 195 -4.08 -16.57 19.94
C ILE A 195 -3.16 -16.88 21.13
N GLN A 196 -3.69 -16.97 22.35
CA GLN A 196 -2.91 -17.41 23.52
C GLN A 196 -2.32 -18.81 23.31
N LYS A 197 -3.09 -19.77 22.76
CA LYS A 197 -2.57 -21.11 22.44
C LYS A 197 -1.45 -21.07 21.39
N TRP A 198 -1.55 -20.20 20.38
CA TRP A 198 -0.48 -19.99 19.40
C TRP A 198 0.81 -19.47 20.06
N LYS A 199 0.67 -18.55 21.02
CA LYS A 199 1.82 -18.07 21.82
C LYS A 199 2.42 -19.19 22.67
N ASP A 200 1.59 -19.89 23.43
CA ASP A 200 2.04 -20.96 24.34
C ASP A 200 2.76 -22.09 23.59
N LEU A 201 2.34 -22.35 22.34
CA LEU A 201 2.98 -23.32 21.47
C LEU A 201 4.34 -22.86 20.91
N GLY A 202 4.59 -21.55 20.88
CA GLY A 202 5.81 -20.93 20.34
C GLY A 202 5.67 -20.42 18.90
N MET A 203 4.46 -20.32 18.35
CA MET A 203 4.25 -19.77 16.99
C MET A 203 4.38 -18.24 16.94
N LEU A 204 4.27 -17.58 18.08
CA LEU A 204 4.48 -16.14 18.24
C LEU A 204 5.81 -15.82 18.94
N ASP A 205 6.74 -16.78 18.98
CA ASP A 205 8.06 -16.56 19.57
C ASP A 205 8.85 -15.53 18.73
N CYS A 206 9.31 -14.49 19.41
CA CYS A 206 10.11 -13.40 18.84
C CYS A 206 11.46 -13.23 19.53
N SER A 207 11.86 -14.19 20.37
CA SER A 207 13.12 -14.14 21.14
C SER A 207 14.37 -14.11 20.27
N ASN A 208 14.29 -14.65 19.05
CA ASN A 208 15.37 -14.67 18.05
C ASN A 208 15.18 -13.64 16.93
N SER A 209 14.21 -12.73 17.08
CA SER A 209 13.92 -11.70 16.07
C SER A 209 14.64 -10.38 16.39
N ASP A 210 15.00 -9.63 15.36
CA ASP A 210 15.49 -8.26 15.51
C ASP A 210 14.29 -7.29 15.52
N PRO A 211 14.05 -6.55 16.62
CA PRO A 211 12.91 -5.65 16.74
C PRO A 211 13.07 -4.35 15.93
N ALA A 212 14.23 -4.07 15.38
CA ALA A 212 14.50 -2.87 14.58
C ALA A 212 14.59 -3.16 13.08
N ASP A 213 14.75 -4.43 12.68
CA ASP A 213 15.05 -4.81 11.30
C ASP A 213 14.52 -6.21 10.97
N ASP A 214 13.35 -6.28 10.33
CA ASP A 214 12.79 -7.56 9.89
C ASP A 214 13.66 -8.25 8.83
N GLY A 215 14.55 -7.53 8.13
CA GLY A 215 15.52 -8.11 7.20
C GLY A 215 16.46 -9.09 7.89
N LYS A 216 17.01 -8.70 9.05
CA LYS A 216 17.88 -9.59 9.84
C LYS A 216 17.12 -10.78 10.43
N THR A 217 15.85 -10.58 10.80
CA THR A 217 14.98 -11.68 11.23
C THR A 217 14.79 -12.70 10.10
N ARG A 218 14.53 -12.23 8.87
CA ARG A 218 14.44 -13.08 7.68
C ARG A 218 15.76 -13.79 7.38
N GLU A 219 16.90 -13.09 7.40
CA GLU A 219 18.22 -13.72 7.21
C GLU A 219 18.52 -14.79 8.26
N SER A 220 18.15 -14.53 9.52
CA SER A 220 18.31 -15.50 10.61
C SER A 220 17.42 -16.73 10.45
N PHE A 221 16.21 -16.56 9.91
CA PHE A 221 15.35 -17.68 9.55
C PHE A 221 15.92 -18.50 8.37
N ILE A 222 16.35 -17.81 7.30
CA ILE A 222 16.89 -18.42 6.07
C ILE A 222 18.15 -19.25 6.34
N ASN A 223 19.05 -18.74 7.20
CA ASN A 223 20.32 -19.38 7.54
C ASN A 223 20.26 -20.22 8.83
N GLY A 224 19.13 -20.15 9.54
CA GLY A 224 18.96 -20.74 10.86
C GLY A 224 18.37 -22.13 10.84
N ASN A 225 18.10 -22.64 12.04
CA ASN A 225 17.45 -23.93 12.27
C ASN A 225 16.01 -23.71 12.77
N SER A 226 15.21 -22.97 11.98
CA SER A 226 13.84 -22.57 12.32
C SER A 226 12.84 -23.14 11.32
N LEU A 227 11.73 -23.72 11.80
CA LEU A 227 10.72 -24.34 10.93
C LEU A 227 9.80 -23.33 10.27
N PHE A 228 9.29 -22.35 11.03
CA PHE A 228 8.29 -21.39 10.57
C PHE A 228 8.78 -19.95 10.70
N LEU A 229 8.28 -19.08 9.81
CA LEU A 229 8.42 -17.62 9.91
C LEU A 229 7.05 -16.98 9.74
N LEU A 230 6.67 -16.17 10.74
CA LEU A 230 5.49 -15.34 10.73
C LEU A 230 5.83 -13.93 10.24
N GLY A 231 5.04 -13.41 9.31
CA GLY A 231 5.23 -12.10 8.69
C GLY A 231 5.45 -12.16 7.17
N PRO A 232 5.70 -11.00 6.53
CA PRO A 232 5.85 -10.93 5.08
C PRO A 232 6.98 -11.82 4.54
N GLN A 233 6.72 -12.52 3.43
CA GLN A 233 7.66 -13.46 2.79
C GLN A 233 8.68 -12.81 1.84
N ASN A 234 8.63 -11.49 1.67
CA ASN A 234 9.41 -10.76 0.66
C ASN A 234 10.93 -11.03 0.82
N GLY A 235 11.59 -11.42 -0.27
CA GLY A 235 13.03 -11.66 -0.32
C GLY A 235 13.50 -13.04 0.18
N ILE A 236 12.60 -13.93 0.64
CA ILE A 236 13.00 -15.26 1.14
C ILE A 236 13.46 -16.19 0.02
N LEU A 237 12.80 -16.19 -1.14
CA LEU A 237 13.18 -17.07 -2.26
C LEU A 237 14.30 -16.51 -3.15
N ASP A 238 14.58 -15.20 -3.05
CA ASP A 238 15.63 -14.56 -3.83
C ASP A 238 17.03 -14.72 -3.19
N SER A 239 17.09 -15.35 -2.01
CA SER A 239 18.33 -15.56 -1.27
C SER A 239 19.17 -16.68 -1.92
N GLU A 240 20.21 -16.31 -2.66
CA GLU A 240 21.22 -17.25 -3.16
C GLU A 240 22.08 -17.86 -2.03
N ASP A 241 21.96 -17.34 -0.81
CA ASP A 241 22.78 -17.72 0.35
C ASP A 241 22.36 -19.04 1.01
N THR A 242 21.27 -19.68 0.58
CA THR A 242 20.82 -20.97 1.13
C THR A 242 20.47 -22.00 0.06
N THR A 243 20.67 -23.27 0.39
CA THR A 243 20.15 -24.40 -0.40
C THR A 243 18.78 -24.86 0.07
N ASP A 244 18.27 -24.29 1.16
CA ASP A 244 16.97 -24.67 1.71
C ASP A 244 15.83 -24.19 0.82
N LYS A 245 14.77 -25.00 0.77
CA LYS A 245 13.55 -24.68 0.04
C LYS A 245 12.47 -24.26 1.03
N PHE A 246 11.71 -23.24 0.67
CA PHE A 246 10.62 -22.73 1.49
C PHE A 246 9.28 -22.95 0.81
N GLY A 247 8.21 -22.94 1.60
CA GLY A 247 6.84 -22.90 1.13
C GLY A 247 5.98 -22.03 2.03
N LEU A 248 4.71 -21.87 1.67
CA LEU A 248 3.73 -21.13 2.44
C LEU A 248 2.65 -22.10 2.94
N MET A 249 2.29 -22.01 4.23
CA MET A 249 1.16 -22.74 4.81
C MET A 249 0.08 -21.75 5.26
N PRO A 250 -1.20 -22.15 5.29
CA PRO A 250 -2.27 -21.25 5.73
C PRO A 250 -2.21 -21.02 7.25
N TYR A 251 -2.91 -20.00 7.72
CA TYR A 251 -3.26 -19.89 9.13
C TYR A 251 -4.23 -21.03 9.49
N LEU A 252 -3.91 -21.77 10.56
CA LEU A 252 -4.61 -23.00 10.88
C LEU A 252 -5.82 -22.76 11.77
N SER A 253 -6.97 -23.29 11.39
CA SER A 253 -8.10 -23.47 12.30
C SER A 253 -7.80 -24.64 13.25
N LYS A 254 -8.49 -24.65 14.40
CA LYS A 254 -8.28 -25.69 15.42
C LYS A 254 -8.39 -27.11 14.85
N ASP A 255 -9.35 -27.34 13.97
CA ASP A 255 -9.67 -28.63 13.35
C ASP A 255 -9.15 -28.80 11.91
N GLY A 256 -8.49 -27.78 11.34
CA GLY A 256 -8.01 -27.77 9.96
C GLY A 256 -9.04 -27.48 8.87
N ASN A 257 -10.34 -27.45 9.21
CA ASN A 257 -11.42 -27.33 8.22
C ASN A 257 -11.61 -25.92 7.67
N ARG A 258 -11.01 -24.92 8.31
CA ARG A 258 -11.16 -23.49 7.96
C ARG A 258 -9.81 -22.80 7.87
N ASN A 259 -8.80 -23.53 7.44
CA ASN A 259 -7.49 -22.95 7.18
C ASN A 259 -7.58 -21.92 6.06
N VAL A 260 -6.97 -20.75 6.28
CA VAL A 260 -7.06 -19.62 5.37
C VAL A 260 -5.70 -19.04 5.04
N PHE A 261 -5.54 -18.65 3.78
CA PHE A 261 -4.56 -17.67 3.39
C PHE A 261 -5.18 -16.27 3.36
N ILE A 262 -4.38 -15.24 3.52
CA ILE A 262 -4.85 -13.86 3.48
C ILE A 262 -4.56 -13.29 2.10
N LEU A 263 -5.58 -12.74 1.45
CA LEU A 263 -5.44 -12.10 0.15
C LEU A 263 -5.48 -10.60 0.27
N ASN A 264 -4.52 -9.95 -0.37
CA ASN A 264 -4.54 -8.51 -0.57
C ASN A 264 -4.55 -8.21 -2.06
N VAL A 265 -5.56 -7.48 -2.51
CA VAL A 265 -5.64 -6.99 -3.89
C VAL A 265 -4.81 -5.72 -3.97
N ASN A 266 -3.87 -5.67 -4.91
CA ASN A 266 -3.01 -4.50 -5.07
C ASN A 266 -3.76 -3.34 -5.75
N ARG A 267 -4.61 -3.64 -6.73
CA ARG A 267 -5.41 -2.66 -7.46
C ARG A 267 -6.75 -3.22 -7.90
N PHE A 268 -7.74 -2.33 -7.95
CA PHE A 268 -9.04 -2.53 -8.55
C PHE A 268 -9.22 -1.57 -9.71
N TYR A 269 -10.02 -1.98 -10.70
CA TYR A 269 -10.34 -1.19 -11.89
C TYR A 269 -11.84 -1.14 -12.12
N GLY A 270 -12.39 0.05 -12.31
CA GLY A 270 -13.80 0.28 -12.60
C GLY A 270 -13.97 1.27 -13.76
N LEU A 271 -15.18 1.35 -14.29
CA LEU A 271 -15.54 2.34 -15.29
C LEU A 271 -16.39 3.43 -14.64
N ASN A 272 -16.02 4.69 -14.86
CA ASN A 272 -16.78 5.83 -14.38
C ASN A 272 -18.16 5.86 -15.04
N LYS A 273 -19.22 5.96 -14.23
CA LYS A 273 -20.61 6.00 -14.68
C LYS A 273 -20.92 7.17 -15.62
N LYS A 274 -20.15 8.26 -15.56
CA LYS A 274 -20.26 9.40 -16.50
C LYS A 274 -20.07 8.97 -17.96
N LEU A 275 -19.38 7.87 -18.23
CA LEU A 275 -19.23 7.30 -19.58
C LEU A 275 -20.56 6.90 -20.23
N GLU A 276 -21.61 6.60 -19.45
CA GLU A 276 -22.95 6.32 -20.00
C GLU A 276 -23.51 7.48 -20.83
N ASN A 277 -23.02 8.70 -20.59
CA ASN A 277 -23.40 9.89 -21.35
C ASN A 277 -22.60 10.06 -22.66
N ASN A 278 -21.59 9.22 -22.90
CA ASN A 278 -20.76 9.25 -24.10
C ASN A 278 -20.53 7.82 -24.63
N PRO A 279 -21.44 7.30 -25.49
CA PRO A 279 -21.39 5.93 -25.98
C PRO A 279 -20.09 5.56 -26.71
N GLU A 280 -19.51 6.49 -27.48
CA GLU A 280 -18.24 6.25 -28.20
C GLU A 280 -17.10 6.04 -27.20
N LYS A 281 -16.98 6.94 -26.21
CA LYS A 281 -15.95 6.82 -25.17
C LYS A 281 -16.15 5.60 -24.28
N LEU A 282 -17.39 5.23 -24.00
CA LEU A 282 -17.72 4.00 -23.27
C LEU A 282 -17.29 2.76 -24.06
N GLU A 283 -17.52 2.72 -25.37
CA GLU A 283 -17.07 1.61 -26.22
C GLU A 283 -15.54 1.48 -26.17
N ASP A 284 -14.82 2.59 -26.25
CA ASP A 284 -13.36 2.61 -26.16
C ASP A 284 -12.85 2.19 -24.78
N ALA A 285 -13.46 2.67 -23.70
CA ALA A 285 -13.12 2.24 -22.34
C ALA A 285 -13.38 0.73 -22.13
N LEU A 286 -14.45 0.18 -22.71
CA LEU A 286 -14.76 -1.25 -22.67
C LEU A 286 -13.72 -2.09 -23.44
N LYS A 287 -13.18 -1.59 -24.56
CA LYS A 287 -12.07 -2.26 -25.27
C LYS A 287 -10.83 -2.34 -24.38
N VAL A 288 -10.50 -1.27 -23.66
CA VAL A 288 -9.37 -1.27 -22.71
C VAL A 288 -9.63 -2.22 -21.55
N MET A 289 -10.85 -2.26 -20.99
CA MET A 289 -11.22 -3.21 -19.94
C MET A 289 -11.16 -4.67 -20.40
N LYS A 290 -11.46 -4.96 -21.67
CA LYS A 290 -11.29 -6.30 -22.24
C LYS A 290 -9.84 -6.74 -22.23
N VAL A 291 -8.91 -5.86 -22.62
CA VAL A 291 -7.47 -6.14 -22.57
C VAL A 291 -7.00 -6.27 -21.12
N LEU A 292 -7.38 -5.33 -20.26
CA LEU A 292 -7.04 -5.34 -18.84
C LEU A 292 -7.50 -6.62 -18.13
N SER A 293 -8.60 -7.21 -18.58
CA SER A 293 -9.20 -8.45 -18.05
C SER A 293 -8.63 -9.74 -18.67
N THR A 294 -7.37 -9.73 -19.12
CA THR A 294 -6.63 -10.94 -19.53
C THR A 294 -5.31 -11.06 -18.78
N VAL A 295 -4.72 -12.26 -18.82
CA VAL A 295 -3.38 -12.50 -18.29
C VAL A 295 -2.37 -11.56 -18.94
N GLU A 296 -2.35 -11.47 -20.26
CA GLU A 296 -1.40 -10.63 -20.99
C GLU A 296 -1.57 -9.14 -20.67
N GLY A 297 -2.81 -8.64 -20.69
CA GLY A 297 -3.07 -7.22 -20.45
C GLY A 297 -2.79 -6.79 -19.01
N THR A 298 -3.16 -7.60 -18.01
CA THR A 298 -2.77 -7.29 -16.63
C THR A 298 -1.26 -7.44 -16.43
N CYS A 299 -0.62 -8.48 -16.99
CA CYS A 299 0.83 -8.65 -16.87
C CYS A 299 1.61 -7.47 -17.43
N ALA A 300 1.15 -6.89 -18.55
CA ALA A 300 1.78 -5.72 -19.16
C ALA A 300 1.85 -4.49 -18.23
N LEU A 301 1.04 -4.43 -17.17
CA LEU A 301 1.06 -3.34 -16.19
C LEU A 301 2.09 -3.51 -15.07
N TYR A 302 2.66 -4.71 -14.88
CA TYR A 302 3.50 -5.01 -13.74
C TYR A 302 4.88 -5.49 -14.17
N PRO A 303 5.95 -5.09 -13.46
CA PRO A 303 7.27 -5.64 -13.70
C PRO A 303 7.29 -7.13 -13.31
N ASP A 304 8.18 -7.90 -13.96
CA ASP A 304 8.35 -9.35 -13.72
C ASP A 304 8.51 -9.73 -12.25
N SER A 305 9.20 -8.90 -11.46
CA SER A 305 9.39 -9.13 -10.02
C SER A 305 8.06 -9.12 -9.26
N THR A 306 7.16 -8.18 -9.58
CA THR A 306 5.81 -8.11 -9.00
C THR A 306 4.96 -9.30 -9.44
N LEU A 307 5.07 -9.74 -10.70
CA LEU A 307 4.34 -10.89 -11.21
C LEU A 307 4.76 -12.20 -10.54
N LYS A 308 6.07 -12.40 -10.31
CA LYS A 308 6.60 -13.58 -9.59
C LYS A 308 6.14 -13.64 -8.13
N ALA A 309 5.96 -12.47 -7.50
CA ALA A 309 5.48 -12.32 -6.14
C ALA A 309 3.95 -12.20 -6.03
N GLY A 310 3.23 -12.30 -7.14
CA GLY A 310 1.78 -12.06 -7.25
C GLY A 310 0.98 -13.24 -7.79
N LEU A 311 -0.34 -13.13 -7.69
CA LEU A 311 -1.32 -13.99 -8.32
C LEU A 311 -2.26 -13.15 -9.18
N LEU A 312 -2.64 -13.67 -10.34
CA LEU A 312 -3.65 -13.05 -11.18
C LEU A 312 -5.03 -13.65 -10.88
N PRO A 313 -6.12 -12.87 -11.04
CA PRO A 313 -7.47 -13.35 -10.80
C PRO A 313 -8.06 -14.20 -11.92
N PHE A 314 -7.32 -14.53 -12.98
CA PHE A 314 -7.87 -15.15 -14.19
C PHE A 314 -7.87 -16.68 -14.14
N LYS A 315 -8.86 -17.30 -14.78
CA LYS A 315 -9.03 -18.77 -14.83
C LYS A 315 -7.90 -19.49 -15.56
N ASP A 316 -7.28 -18.82 -16.52
CA ASP A 316 -6.16 -19.30 -17.35
C ASP A 316 -4.79 -18.92 -16.79
N ALA A 317 -4.74 -18.07 -15.75
CA ALA A 317 -3.51 -17.75 -15.07
C ALA A 317 -2.92 -18.98 -14.38
N LYS A 318 -1.62 -19.20 -14.58
CA LYS A 318 -0.86 -20.27 -13.93
C LYS A 318 0.03 -19.72 -12.84
N ALA A 319 0.09 -20.44 -11.72
CA ALA A 319 0.99 -20.11 -10.62
C ALA A 319 2.32 -20.90 -10.68
N ASP A 320 2.53 -21.75 -11.69
CA ASP A 320 3.67 -22.69 -11.77
C ASP A 320 5.05 -21.99 -11.69
N GLU A 321 5.12 -20.72 -12.10
CA GLU A 321 6.34 -19.89 -12.08
C GLU A 321 6.31 -18.81 -10.99
N THR A 322 5.32 -18.84 -10.09
CA THR A 322 5.17 -17.88 -8.99
C THR A 322 5.52 -18.48 -7.64
N PHE A 323 5.69 -17.63 -6.63
CA PHE A 323 5.87 -18.03 -5.23
C PHE A 323 4.76 -18.96 -4.70
N TYR A 324 3.59 -18.95 -5.34
CA TYR A 324 2.37 -19.58 -4.83
C TYR A 324 2.02 -20.90 -5.53
N ALA A 325 2.90 -21.43 -6.40
CA ALA A 325 2.67 -22.64 -7.18
C ALA A 325 2.07 -23.79 -6.34
N ASP A 326 2.68 -24.10 -5.19
CA ASP A 326 2.28 -25.22 -4.34
C ASP A 326 0.92 -25.05 -3.65
N ILE A 327 0.38 -23.83 -3.61
CA ILE A 327 -0.86 -23.51 -2.89
C ILE A 327 -1.95 -22.96 -3.80
N SER A 328 -1.69 -22.86 -5.11
CA SER A 328 -2.62 -22.28 -6.09
C SER A 328 -4.00 -22.95 -6.08
N ASP A 329 -4.04 -24.28 -5.97
CA ASP A 329 -5.30 -25.04 -5.92
C ASP A 329 -6.13 -24.69 -4.67
N LEU A 330 -5.50 -24.53 -3.51
CA LEU A 330 -6.17 -24.15 -2.26
C LEU A 330 -6.72 -22.73 -2.35
N ILE A 331 -5.92 -21.80 -2.88
CA ILE A 331 -6.33 -20.41 -3.05
C ILE A 331 -7.49 -20.32 -4.05
N ASN A 332 -7.44 -21.07 -5.16
CA ASN A 332 -8.50 -21.09 -6.18
C ASN A 332 -9.79 -21.77 -5.69
N ALA A 333 -9.67 -22.76 -4.80
CA ALA A 333 -10.80 -23.38 -4.11
C ALA A 333 -11.51 -22.44 -3.10
N GLY A 334 -10.93 -21.26 -2.80
CA GLY A 334 -11.52 -20.25 -1.93
C GLY A 334 -11.08 -20.36 -0.47
N ASN A 335 -9.96 -21.03 -0.17
CA ASN A 335 -9.34 -21.07 1.16
C ASN A 335 -8.65 -19.74 1.51
N THR A 336 -9.36 -18.63 1.35
CA THR A 336 -8.82 -17.28 1.46
C THR A 336 -9.75 -16.33 2.19
N THR A 337 -9.18 -15.31 2.81
CA THR A 337 -9.90 -14.17 3.40
C THR A 337 -9.25 -12.84 2.98
N PRO A 338 -10.00 -11.74 2.82
CA PRO A 338 -9.41 -10.43 2.55
C PRO A 338 -8.57 -9.91 3.72
N PHE A 339 -7.49 -9.21 3.42
CA PHE A 339 -6.64 -8.51 4.40
C PHE A 339 -7.43 -7.45 5.17
N ILE A 340 -7.34 -7.46 6.51
CA ILE A 340 -8.05 -6.52 7.39
C ILE A 340 -7.15 -5.31 7.66
N TYR A 341 -7.50 -4.14 7.13
CA TYR A 341 -6.73 -2.90 7.34
C TYR A 341 -7.65 -1.69 7.39
N SER A 342 -8.40 -1.44 6.32
CA SER A 342 -9.21 -0.23 6.20
C SER A 342 -10.38 -0.20 7.18
N GLY A 343 -10.61 0.97 7.78
CA GLY A 343 -11.51 1.17 8.91
C GLY A 343 -10.85 0.93 10.28
N TRP A 344 -9.71 0.23 10.32
CA TRP A 344 -9.01 -0.11 11.56
C TRP A 344 -7.80 0.79 11.83
N GLU A 345 -7.54 1.80 10.99
CA GLU A 345 -6.31 2.58 10.95
C GLU A 345 -5.90 3.12 12.33
N ASN A 346 -6.87 3.63 13.09
CA ASN A 346 -6.64 4.24 14.40
C ASN A 346 -6.35 3.24 15.52
N THR A 347 -6.60 1.94 15.31
CA THR A 347 -6.24 0.90 16.29
C THR A 347 -5.02 0.08 15.88
N ILE A 348 -4.63 0.08 14.59
CA ILE A 348 -3.51 -0.73 14.08
C ILE A 348 -2.23 -0.54 14.91
N VAL A 349 -1.83 0.71 15.18
CA VAL A 349 -0.59 0.99 15.91
C VAL A 349 -0.71 0.66 17.39
N ASN A 350 -1.81 1.06 18.04
CA ASN A 350 -2.03 0.86 19.48
C ASN A 350 -2.16 -0.64 19.81
N THR A 351 -3.11 -1.32 19.17
CA THR A 351 -3.31 -2.77 19.31
C THR A 351 -2.09 -3.54 18.86
N GLY A 352 -1.46 -3.15 17.74
CA GLY A 352 -0.22 -3.75 17.27
C GLY A 352 0.91 -3.66 18.29
N THR A 353 1.08 -2.51 18.93
CA THR A 353 2.08 -2.30 20.00
C THR A 353 1.76 -3.17 21.21
N LYS A 354 0.48 -3.24 21.60
CA LYS A 354 0.05 -4.12 22.70
C LYS A 354 0.29 -5.59 22.37
N MET A 355 0.07 -6.00 21.12
CA MET A 355 0.35 -7.34 20.65
C MET A 355 1.86 -7.65 20.68
N LEU A 356 2.72 -6.69 20.31
CA LEU A 356 4.17 -6.83 20.47
C LEU A 356 4.56 -7.00 21.95
N GLU A 357 3.99 -6.21 22.86
CA GLU A 357 4.19 -6.38 24.29
C GLU A 357 3.73 -7.76 24.76
N PHE A 358 2.59 -8.25 24.26
CA PHE A 358 2.11 -9.60 24.54
C PHE A 358 3.09 -10.66 24.06
N MET A 359 3.58 -10.57 22.81
CA MET A 359 4.59 -11.50 22.28
C MET A 359 5.90 -11.51 23.08
N GLN A 360 6.23 -10.39 23.74
CA GLN A 360 7.42 -10.20 24.57
C GLN A 360 7.20 -10.46 26.08
N ASP A 361 6.08 -11.06 26.46
CA ASP A 361 5.69 -11.32 27.86
C ASP A 361 5.56 -10.06 28.74
N LYS A 362 5.32 -8.90 28.12
CA LYS A 362 5.09 -7.60 28.80
C LYS A 362 3.61 -7.26 28.96
N ALA A 363 2.74 -7.94 28.23
CA ALA A 363 1.29 -7.81 28.32
C ALA A 363 0.61 -9.19 28.25
N SER A 364 -0.65 -9.26 28.64
CA SER A 364 -1.54 -10.41 28.49
C SER A 364 -2.39 -10.29 27.23
N ILE A 365 -2.97 -11.40 26.76
CA ILE A 365 -3.89 -11.35 25.62
C ILE A 365 -5.15 -10.54 25.95
N LYS A 366 -5.52 -10.46 27.23
CA LYS A 366 -6.62 -9.60 27.69
C LYS A 366 -6.29 -8.14 27.44
N ASP A 367 -5.06 -7.71 27.68
CA ASP A 367 -4.66 -6.32 27.43
C ASP A 367 -4.75 -5.96 25.93
N VAL A 368 -4.49 -6.92 25.04
CA VAL A 368 -4.69 -6.75 23.58
C VAL A 368 -6.17 -6.59 23.25
N ALA A 369 -7.04 -7.40 23.85
CA ALA A 369 -8.49 -7.30 23.69
C ALA A 369 -9.04 -5.97 24.24
N ASP A 370 -8.58 -5.56 25.42
CA ASP A 370 -8.95 -4.30 26.06
C ASP A 370 -8.50 -3.11 25.19
N GLN A 371 -7.31 -3.16 24.58
CA GLN A 371 -6.83 -2.10 23.70
C GLN A 371 -7.75 -1.89 22.48
N LEU A 372 -8.23 -2.98 21.87
CA LEU A 372 -9.22 -2.89 20.79
C LEU A 372 -10.53 -2.24 21.24
N ASP A 373 -10.96 -2.49 22.48
CA ASP A 373 -12.17 -1.85 23.02
C ASP A 373 -11.93 -0.38 23.38
N GLU A 374 -10.76 -0.05 23.92
CA GLU A 374 -10.35 1.33 24.23
C GLU A 374 -10.25 2.19 22.97
N ASP A 375 -9.73 1.62 21.87
CA ASP A 375 -9.59 2.31 20.60
C ASP A 375 -10.93 2.46 19.84
N GLN A 376 -12.02 1.82 20.28
CA GLN A 376 -13.29 1.78 19.54
C GLN A 376 -13.82 3.19 19.23
N ASP A 377 -13.75 4.11 20.19
CA ASP A 377 -14.20 5.49 19.95
C ASP A 377 -13.37 6.17 18.85
N SER A 378 -12.06 5.93 18.82
CA SER A 378 -11.16 6.47 17.79
C SER A 378 -11.38 5.79 16.43
N VAL A 379 -11.73 4.51 16.41
CA VAL A 379 -12.12 3.77 15.19
C VAL A 379 -13.41 4.34 14.61
N VAL A 380 -14.44 4.54 15.46
CA VAL A 380 -15.76 5.03 15.03
C VAL A 380 -15.71 6.52 14.67
N ASN A 381 -15.03 7.32 15.49
CA ASN A 381 -14.88 8.76 15.32
C ASN A 381 -13.50 9.08 14.72
N ASN A 382 -13.10 8.34 13.68
CA ASN A 382 -11.86 8.56 12.94
C ASN A 382 -11.89 9.90 12.19
N GLN A 383 -11.66 10.99 12.93
CA GLN A 383 -11.48 12.33 12.39
C GLN A 383 -10.03 12.71 12.60
N PRO A 384 -9.18 12.62 11.54
CA PRO A 384 -7.81 13.07 11.65
C PRO A 384 -7.76 14.55 12.05
N GLU A 385 -6.65 14.95 12.67
CA GLU A 385 -6.46 16.35 13.04
C GLU A 385 -6.57 17.25 11.81
N VAL A 386 -7.45 18.24 11.88
CA VAL A 386 -7.63 19.24 10.82
C VAL A 386 -6.56 20.31 10.98
N ILE A 387 -5.66 20.40 10.00
CA ILE A 387 -4.57 21.36 9.96
C ILE A 387 -5.06 22.70 9.40
N THR A 388 -5.84 22.65 8.32
CA THR A 388 -6.48 23.81 7.70
C THR A 388 -7.73 23.37 6.94
N THR A 389 -8.43 24.30 6.29
CA THR A 389 -9.57 24.02 5.42
C THR A 389 -9.35 24.66 4.07
N ALA A 390 -9.24 23.85 3.01
CA ALA A 390 -9.24 24.35 1.64
C ALA A 390 -10.65 24.79 1.25
N THR A 391 -10.78 26.02 0.76
CA THR A 391 -12.10 26.59 0.36
C THR A 391 -12.47 26.29 -1.08
N GLU A 392 -11.51 25.81 -1.86
CA GLU A 392 -11.62 25.50 -3.28
C GLU A 392 -10.68 24.34 -3.63
N GLU A 393 -10.78 23.83 -4.86
CA GLU A 393 -9.73 22.97 -5.40
C GLU A 393 -8.46 23.80 -5.63
N ILE A 394 -7.33 23.33 -5.12
CA ILE A 394 -6.02 23.96 -5.29
C ILE A 394 -5.22 23.08 -6.23
N SER A 395 -4.87 23.62 -7.41
CA SER A 395 -4.21 22.87 -8.47
C SER A 395 -2.84 22.32 -8.04
N GLN A 396 -2.34 21.33 -8.80
CA GLN A 396 -1.02 20.73 -8.57
C GLN A 396 0.11 21.79 -8.59
N GLU A 397 0.09 22.70 -9.56
CA GLU A 397 1.10 23.76 -9.67
C GLU A 397 1.07 24.70 -8.46
N THR A 398 -0.11 25.06 -8.00
CA THR A 398 -0.31 25.90 -6.82
C THR A 398 0.11 25.17 -5.54
N CYS A 399 -0.20 23.87 -5.42
CA CYS A 399 0.32 23.03 -4.35
C CYS A 399 1.86 22.97 -4.35
N ALA A 400 2.49 22.93 -5.53
CA ALA A 400 3.94 22.95 -5.64
C ALA A 400 4.57 24.28 -5.21
N LYS A 401 3.89 25.40 -5.47
CA LYS A 401 4.28 26.71 -4.92
C LYS A 401 4.18 26.74 -3.39
N LEU A 402 3.06 26.27 -2.83
CA LEU A 402 2.87 26.19 -1.37
C LEU A 402 3.94 25.32 -0.71
N VAL A 403 4.21 24.13 -1.27
CA VAL A 403 5.26 23.22 -0.80
C VAL A 403 6.66 23.85 -0.92
N GLY A 404 6.96 24.51 -2.04
CA GLY A 404 8.25 25.18 -2.24
C GLY A 404 8.48 26.31 -1.24
N ARG A 405 7.44 27.12 -0.98
CA ARG A 405 7.47 28.18 0.03
C ARG A 405 7.68 27.61 1.43
N CYS A 406 6.89 26.59 1.80
CA CYS A 406 7.06 25.84 3.04
C CYS A 406 8.50 25.36 3.23
N PHE A 407 9.07 24.70 2.22
CA PHE A 407 10.44 24.18 2.29
C PHE A 407 11.48 25.27 2.43
N ALA A 408 11.34 26.37 1.69
CA ALA A 408 12.28 27.47 1.76
C ALA A 408 12.22 28.18 3.12
N GLU A 409 11.02 28.49 3.64
CA GLU A 409 10.83 29.10 4.96
C GLU A 409 11.39 28.22 6.08
N ALA A 410 11.07 26.92 6.07
CA ALA A 410 11.48 25.99 7.12
C ALA A 410 13.00 25.74 7.17
N THR A 411 13.69 25.90 6.05
CA THR A 411 15.15 25.67 5.95
C THR A 411 15.96 26.96 5.84
N GLY A 412 15.30 28.12 5.82
CA GLY A 412 15.95 29.42 5.62
C GLY A 412 16.60 29.58 4.25
N CYS A 413 16.07 28.92 3.21
CA CYS A 413 16.53 29.08 1.83
C CYS A 413 15.97 30.38 1.22
N ASP A 414 16.68 30.92 0.22
CA ASP A 414 16.25 32.12 -0.50
C ASP A 414 15.05 31.86 -1.42
N LEU A 415 14.95 30.62 -1.92
CA LEU A 415 13.93 30.15 -2.87
C LEU A 415 13.87 28.61 -2.88
N ALA A 416 12.92 28.06 -3.63
CA ALA A 416 12.82 26.63 -3.89
C ALA A 416 12.68 26.26 -5.38
N LEU A 417 13.17 25.07 -5.72
CA LEU A 417 12.89 24.38 -6.99
C LEU A 417 12.15 23.09 -6.66
N VAL A 418 10.90 22.99 -7.09
CA VAL A 418 10.04 21.84 -6.78
C VAL A 418 9.60 21.18 -8.07
N SER A 419 10.02 19.94 -8.30
CA SER A 419 9.58 19.20 -9.50
C SER A 419 8.09 18.84 -9.43
N LEU A 420 7.43 18.77 -10.58
CA LEU A 420 6.06 18.29 -10.69
C LEU A 420 6.04 16.81 -11.07
N GLY A 421 5.13 16.07 -10.46
CA GLY A 421 4.84 14.69 -10.83
C GLY A 421 3.88 14.65 -12.02
N THR A 422 4.36 14.24 -13.18
CA THR A 422 3.51 13.88 -14.31
C THR A 422 3.85 12.46 -14.77
N TRP A 423 3.12 11.90 -15.72
CA TRP A 423 3.54 10.68 -16.39
C TRP A 423 4.24 11.03 -17.70
N ILE A 424 5.44 10.48 -17.88
CA ILE A 424 6.23 10.64 -19.10
C ILE A 424 6.50 9.25 -19.66
N SER A 425 5.98 9.00 -20.88
CA SER A 425 6.24 7.76 -21.63
C SER A 425 7.74 7.52 -21.78
N GLY A 426 8.17 6.29 -21.53
CA GLY A 426 9.53 5.79 -21.59
C GLY A 426 10.43 6.19 -20.40
N ASN A 427 9.86 6.72 -19.32
CA ASN A 427 10.53 6.79 -18.01
C ASN A 427 10.32 5.52 -17.16
N GLY A 428 9.53 4.56 -17.66
CA GLY A 428 9.28 3.29 -17.00
C GLY A 428 8.42 3.41 -15.74
N THR A 429 8.56 2.46 -14.82
CA THR A 429 7.75 2.37 -13.60
C THR A 429 8.15 3.39 -12.52
N ASN A 430 9.40 3.84 -12.54
CA ASN A 430 9.97 4.79 -11.60
C ASN A 430 9.77 6.23 -12.09
N GLN A 431 8.51 6.67 -12.16
CA GLN A 431 8.17 8.06 -12.47
C GLN A 431 8.70 9.03 -11.38
N ASN A 432 8.33 10.31 -11.44
CA ASN A 432 8.82 11.30 -10.49
C ASN A 432 8.19 11.17 -9.08
N ASN A 433 8.81 10.35 -8.22
CA ASN A 433 8.42 10.20 -6.81
C ASN A 433 8.86 11.37 -5.90
N ASN A 434 9.70 12.27 -6.43
CA ASN A 434 10.24 13.41 -5.69
C ASN A 434 9.54 14.72 -6.07
N GLY A 435 8.42 14.63 -6.79
CA GLY A 435 7.65 15.77 -7.25
C GLY A 435 6.29 15.86 -6.60
N VAL A 436 5.76 17.07 -6.56
CA VAL A 436 4.37 17.31 -6.16
C VAL A 436 3.48 16.69 -7.24
N SER A 437 2.77 15.62 -6.91
CA SER A 437 2.04 14.80 -7.90
C SER A 437 0.51 14.93 -7.79
N GLY A 438 0.01 15.62 -6.79
CA GLY A 438 -1.42 15.71 -6.52
C GLY A 438 -1.91 17.14 -6.33
N LYS A 439 -3.19 17.26 -6.03
CA LYS A 439 -3.92 18.50 -5.76
C LYS A 439 -4.70 18.39 -4.45
N LEU A 440 -5.20 19.52 -3.94
CA LEU A 440 -6.08 19.53 -2.76
C LEU A 440 -7.51 19.87 -3.18
N TYR A 441 -8.49 19.21 -2.57
CA TYR A 441 -9.91 19.48 -2.78
C TYR A 441 -10.48 20.39 -1.70
N ALA A 442 -11.61 21.03 -1.99
CA ALA A 442 -12.33 21.90 -1.06
C ALA A 442 -12.91 21.13 0.14
N LYS A 443 -12.10 20.94 1.18
CA LYS A 443 -12.48 20.23 2.41
C LYS A 443 -11.53 20.57 3.56
N ASN A 444 -11.76 19.98 4.73
CA ASN A 444 -10.78 19.94 5.80
C ASN A 444 -9.53 19.19 5.32
N ILE A 445 -8.37 19.77 5.57
CA ILE A 445 -7.06 19.26 5.17
C ILE A 445 -6.37 18.67 6.40
N THR A 446 -6.00 17.41 6.27
CA THR A 446 -5.31 16.62 7.29
C THR A 446 -3.87 16.35 6.87
N ASP A 447 -3.09 15.65 7.69
CA ASP A 447 -1.73 15.25 7.29
C ASP A 447 -1.72 14.19 6.19
N TYR A 448 -2.76 13.36 6.07
CA TYR A 448 -2.96 12.48 4.93
C TYR A 448 -3.11 13.27 3.62
N ASP A 449 -3.85 14.38 3.64
CA ASP A 449 -4.05 15.25 2.48
C ASP A 449 -2.78 16.02 2.12
N ILE A 450 -2.06 16.53 3.12
CA ILE A 450 -0.75 17.16 2.89
C ILE A 450 0.22 16.15 2.27
N CYS A 451 0.23 14.90 2.74
CA CYS A 451 1.09 13.85 2.19
C CYS A 451 0.81 13.57 0.70
N ILE A 452 -0.40 13.88 0.20
CA ILE A 452 -0.71 13.75 -1.23
C ILE A 452 0.19 14.66 -2.08
N ILE A 453 0.43 15.88 -1.60
CA ILE A 453 1.16 16.92 -2.33
C ILE A 453 2.63 17.04 -1.91
N LEU A 454 3.03 16.41 -0.79
CA LEU A 454 4.33 16.61 -0.16
C LEU A 454 5.37 15.59 -0.68
N PRO A 455 6.42 16.02 -1.40
CA PRO A 455 7.42 15.10 -1.96
C PRO A 455 8.23 14.32 -0.92
N THR A 456 8.38 14.86 0.29
CA THR A 456 9.10 14.19 1.38
C THR A 456 8.26 13.11 2.09
N GLY A 457 6.97 12.99 1.76
CA GLY A 457 6.05 12.13 2.50
C GLY A 457 6.05 12.42 4.00
N TRP A 458 5.84 11.41 4.83
CA TRP A 458 5.76 11.57 6.28
C TRP A 458 7.11 11.81 6.98
N SER A 459 8.20 11.21 6.50
CA SER A 459 9.42 11.06 7.30
C SER A 459 10.69 11.59 6.64
N GLN A 460 10.69 11.90 5.34
CA GLN A 460 11.90 12.39 4.71
C GLN A 460 12.18 13.84 5.08
N THR A 461 13.46 14.20 5.03
CA THR A 461 13.92 15.55 5.34
C THR A 461 14.11 16.38 4.08
N ILE A 462 13.91 17.69 4.21
CA ILE A 462 14.07 18.64 3.12
C ILE A 462 15.57 18.72 2.73
N LYS A 463 15.86 18.64 1.43
CA LYS A 463 17.22 18.80 0.88
C LYS A 463 17.43 20.22 0.40
N THR A 464 18.67 20.70 0.54
CA THR A 464 19.06 22.03 0.11
C THR A 464 20.37 22.00 -0.67
N ILE A 465 20.52 22.94 -1.60
CA ILE A 465 21.70 23.09 -2.46
C ILE A 465 22.07 24.57 -2.60
N ARG A 466 23.31 24.84 -3.04
CA ARG A 466 23.75 26.18 -3.41
C ARG A 466 23.93 26.28 -4.92
N LEU A 467 23.22 27.21 -5.54
CA LEU A 467 23.24 27.42 -6.98
C LEU A 467 23.37 28.89 -7.35
N THR A 468 24.07 29.16 -8.45
CA THR A 468 24.04 30.49 -9.07
C THR A 468 22.69 30.76 -9.75
N GLY A 469 22.30 32.04 -9.87
CA GLY A 469 21.08 32.42 -10.59
C GLY A 469 21.03 31.84 -12.01
N LYS A 470 22.19 31.75 -12.68
CA LYS A 470 22.31 31.11 -13.99
C LYS A 470 22.01 29.61 -13.96
N GLN A 471 22.51 28.88 -12.96
CA GLN A 471 22.24 27.45 -12.81
C GLN A 471 20.77 27.18 -12.49
N ILE A 472 20.16 28.02 -11.64
CA ILE A 472 18.73 27.91 -11.29
C ILE A 472 17.88 28.06 -12.55
N GLN A 473 18.13 29.10 -13.36
CA GLN A 473 17.41 29.32 -14.60
C GLN A 473 17.59 28.15 -15.58
N ALA A 474 18.82 27.63 -15.71
CA ALA A 474 19.10 26.48 -16.56
C ALA A 474 18.34 25.22 -16.11
N LEU A 475 18.30 24.94 -14.80
CA LEU A 475 17.53 23.81 -14.26
C LEU A 475 16.03 23.99 -14.46
N TYR A 476 15.51 25.21 -14.27
CA TYR A 476 14.09 25.51 -14.48
C TYR A 476 13.67 25.28 -15.94
N GLU A 477 14.55 25.60 -16.90
CA GLU A 477 14.32 25.35 -18.33
C GLU A 477 14.55 23.88 -18.74
N GLU A 478 15.57 23.22 -18.17
CA GLU A 478 15.92 21.82 -18.48
C GLU A 478 14.90 20.85 -17.86
N GLY A 479 14.48 21.08 -16.62
CA GLY A 479 13.66 20.17 -15.84
C GLY A 479 14.48 19.12 -15.06
N TYR A 480 13.76 18.22 -14.40
CA TYR A 480 14.28 17.15 -13.57
C TYR A 480 14.32 15.82 -14.34
N ASP A 481 15.50 15.29 -14.60
CA ASP A 481 15.66 13.91 -15.08
C ASP A 481 15.66 12.96 -13.87
N ALA A 482 14.50 12.39 -13.55
CA ALA A 482 14.35 11.52 -12.38
C ALA A 482 15.00 10.13 -12.55
N VAL A 483 15.15 9.68 -13.79
CA VAL A 483 15.53 8.28 -14.13
C VAL A 483 16.72 8.16 -15.08
N GLY A 484 17.31 9.28 -15.51
CA GLY A 484 18.48 9.29 -16.39
C GLY A 484 18.15 9.01 -17.87
N THR A 485 16.90 9.19 -18.28
CA THR A 485 16.45 8.92 -19.66
C THR A 485 16.58 10.15 -20.56
N GLY A 486 16.86 11.32 -19.99
CA GLY A 486 16.82 12.62 -20.65
C GLY A 486 15.40 13.15 -20.90
N LYS A 487 14.36 12.49 -20.37
CA LYS A 487 12.97 12.98 -20.45
C LYS A 487 12.58 13.59 -19.11
N ASN A 488 12.55 14.92 -19.09
CA ASN A 488 12.57 15.67 -17.85
C ASN A 488 11.18 16.08 -17.38
N TYR A 489 10.99 16.06 -16.06
CA TYR A 489 9.81 16.59 -15.39
C TYR A 489 9.98 18.11 -15.17
N PRO A 490 8.92 18.91 -15.31
CA PRO A 490 9.04 20.35 -15.11
C PRO A 490 9.33 20.68 -13.64
N TYR A 491 10.15 21.72 -13.41
CA TYR A 491 10.26 22.35 -12.10
C TYR A 491 9.31 23.52 -11.99
N MET A 492 8.87 23.78 -10.76
CA MET A 492 8.33 25.06 -10.32
C MET A 492 9.42 25.83 -9.61
N LEU A 493 9.73 27.02 -10.12
CA LEU A 493 10.55 28.01 -9.43
C LEU A 493 9.66 28.78 -8.45
N VAL A 494 9.99 28.71 -7.17
CA VAL A 494 9.21 29.30 -6.08
C VAL A 494 10.09 30.28 -5.33
N ASN A 495 9.79 31.57 -5.43
CA ASN A 495 10.59 32.64 -4.84
C ASN A 495 9.69 33.80 -4.40
N PRO A 496 10.17 34.67 -3.50
CA PRO A 496 9.50 35.94 -3.19
C PRO A 496 9.27 36.76 -4.47
N GLU A 497 8.14 37.45 -4.57
CA GLU A 497 7.78 38.22 -5.78
C GLU A 497 8.82 39.30 -6.15
N ASP A 498 9.49 39.87 -5.15
CA ASP A 498 10.50 40.91 -5.32
C ASP A 498 11.89 40.36 -5.67
N LEU A 499 12.09 39.04 -5.54
CA LEU A 499 13.37 38.39 -5.81
C LEU A 499 13.58 38.21 -7.33
N LYS A 500 14.60 38.89 -7.87
CA LYS A 500 15.10 38.67 -9.22
C LYS A 500 16.40 37.88 -9.19
N LEU A 501 16.46 36.80 -9.98
CA LEU A 501 17.68 36.01 -10.12
C LEU A 501 18.75 36.80 -10.86
N GLU A 502 19.89 37.01 -10.20
CA GLU A 502 21.10 37.58 -10.79
C GLU A 502 22.05 36.44 -11.17
N GLU A 503 22.47 36.39 -12.44
CA GLU A 503 23.20 35.24 -12.99
C GLU A 503 24.42 34.80 -12.15
N GLY A 504 25.19 35.76 -11.63
CA GLY A 504 26.41 35.49 -10.86
C GLY A 504 26.22 35.37 -9.34
N LYS A 505 25.03 35.68 -8.82
CA LYS A 505 24.74 35.57 -7.39
C LYS A 505 24.43 34.12 -7.05
N THR A 506 24.96 33.65 -5.91
CA THR A 506 24.65 32.32 -5.37
C THR A 506 23.49 32.44 -4.38
N TYR A 507 22.57 31.49 -4.46
CA TYR A 507 21.38 31.37 -3.62
C TYR A 507 21.40 30.01 -2.91
N GLN A 508 20.89 29.99 -1.68
CA GLN A 508 20.51 28.76 -1.00
C GLN A 508 19.12 28.35 -1.51
N VAL A 509 18.99 27.12 -2.00
CA VAL A 509 17.78 26.62 -2.67
C VAL A 509 17.29 25.37 -1.96
N ALA A 510 16.04 25.38 -1.51
CA ALA A 510 15.36 24.15 -1.11
C ALA A 510 14.93 23.41 -2.38
N VAL A 511 15.20 22.11 -2.49
CA VAL A 511 15.03 21.40 -3.75
C VAL A 511 14.30 20.08 -3.57
N SER A 512 13.35 19.81 -4.46
CA SER A 512 12.63 18.55 -4.56
C SER A 512 12.70 18.00 -5.98
N GLY A 513 13.29 16.81 -6.12
CA GLY A 513 13.77 16.29 -7.39
C GLY A 513 15.21 16.75 -7.63
N ILE A 514 16.19 15.91 -7.31
CA ILE A 514 17.61 16.17 -7.58
C ILE A 514 18.06 15.02 -8.49
N SER A 515 18.51 15.32 -9.70
CA SER A 515 19.03 14.29 -10.61
C SER A 515 20.39 13.80 -10.16
N GLU A 516 20.77 12.57 -10.54
CA GLU A 516 22.11 12.05 -10.26
C GLU A 516 23.20 12.98 -10.83
N LYS A 517 22.97 13.53 -12.02
CA LYS A 517 23.83 14.54 -12.64
C LYS A 517 23.99 15.75 -11.73
N LEU A 518 22.89 16.36 -11.26
CA LEU A 518 22.95 17.52 -10.37
C LEU A 518 23.66 17.17 -9.05
N ALA A 519 23.34 16.04 -8.44
CA ALA A 519 23.97 15.57 -7.21
C ALA A 519 25.49 15.31 -7.37
N SER A 520 25.97 15.05 -8.58
CA SER A 520 27.40 14.90 -8.88
C SER A 520 28.14 16.23 -9.08
N GLU A 521 27.39 17.29 -9.40
CA GLU A 521 27.93 18.62 -9.74
C GLU A 521 27.89 19.60 -8.55
N VAL A 522 27.00 19.38 -7.58
CA VAL A 522 26.81 20.25 -6.41
C VAL A 522 26.73 19.46 -5.11
N GLU A 523 27.13 20.10 -4.00
CA GLU A 523 26.96 19.53 -2.66
C GLU A 523 25.49 19.60 -2.23
N VAL A 524 24.87 18.42 -2.04
CA VAL A 524 23.50 18.28 -1.52
C VAL A 524 23.56 18.18 0.00
N THR A 525 22.90 19.12 0.68
CA THR A 525 22.83 19.15 2.14
C THR A 525 21.48 18.64 2.62
N ASP A 526 21.50 17.69 3.56
CA ASP A 526 20.35 17.32 4.35
C ASP A 526 20.11 18.39 5.44
N SER A 527 18.96 19.04 5.43
CA SER A 527 18.64 20.07 6.43
C SER A 527 18.38 19.49 7.83
N GLY A 528 18.05 18.20 7.93
CA GLY A 528 17.53 17.58 9.14
C GLY A 528 16.09 17.97 9.49
N VAL A 529 15.44 18.83 8.69
CA VAL A 529 14.05 19.26 8.89
C VAL A 529 13.12 18.25 8.23
N VAL A 530 12.28 17.58 9.03
CA VAL A 530 11.26 16.65 8.53
C VAL A 530 10.20 17.44 7.77
N GLY A 531 9.97 17.09 6.50
CA GLY A 531 9.09 17.89 5.64
C GLY A 531 7.62 17.88 6.08
N MET A 532 7.14 16.80 6.69
CA MET A 532 5.78 16.73 7.23
C MET A 532 5.60 17.67 8.42
N ASP A 533 6.58 17.75 9.32
CA ASP A 533 6.52 18.67 10.47
C ASP A 533 6.53 20.14 10.00
N ALA A 534 7.40 20.46 9.05
CA ALA A 534 7.43 21.78 8.41
C ALA A 534 6.09 22.10 7.73
N ALA A 535 5.50 21.14 7.02
CA ALA A 535 4.21 21.32 6.36
C ALA A 535 3.08 21.54 7.37
N LYS A 536 3.01 20.75 8.45
CA LYS A 536 2.02 20.94 9.53
C LYS A 536 2.12 22.36 10.12
N GLU A 537 3.33 22.83 10.40
CA GLU A 537 3.56 24.19 10.90
C GLU A 537 3.15 25.25 9.88
N PHE A 538 3.56 25.11 8.61
CA PHE A 538 3.26 26.07 7.55
C PHE A 538 1.77 26.14 7.24
N PHE A 539 1.15 25.02 6.91
CA PHE A 539 -0.28 24.97 6.55
C PHE A 539 -1.18 25.30 7.74
N GLY A 540 -0.77 24.98 8.98
CA GLY A 540 -1.50 25.30 10.20
C GLY A 540 -1.59 26.80 10.52
N GLN A 541 -0.79 27.65 9.87
CA GLN A 541 -0.90 29.11 9.98
C GLN A 541 -2.14 29.66 9.27
N PHE A 542 -2.66 28.92 8.28
CA PHE A 542 -3.81 29.31 7.49
C PHE A 542 -5.08 28.82 8.17
N LYS A 543 -5.97 29.74 8.55
CA LYS A 543 -7.32 29.35 8.98
C LYS A 543 -8.11 28.67 7.85
N THR A 544 -7.92 29.18 6.65
CA THR A 544 -8.47 28.65 5.39
C THR A 544 -7.40 28.78 4.32
N LEU A 545 -7.37 27.83 3.39
CA LEU A 545 -6.39 27.76 2.31
C LEU A 545 -7.09 27.89 0.95
N SER A 546 -6.49 28.66 0.05
CA SER A 546 -6.96 28.95 -1.30
C SER A 546 -5.79 29.05 -2.28
N GLU A 547 -6.05 29.16 -3.58
CA GLU A 547 -4.97 29.33 -4.54
C GLU A 547 -4.16 30.62 -4.32
N ALA A 548 -4.81 31.67 -3.78
CA ALA A 548 -4.18 32.96 -3.51
C ALA A 548 -3.10 32.88 -2.41
N ASP A 549 -3.19 31.91 -1.50
CA ASP A 549 -2.23 31.75 -0.41
C ASP A 549 -0.85 31.25 -0.87
N ALA A 550 -0.75 30.82 -2.13
CA ALA A 550 0.51 30.41 -2.74
C ALA A 550 1.46 31.57 -3.10
N GLU A 551 0.97 32.82 -3.07
CA GLU A 551 1.81 33.99 -3.27
C GLU A 551 2.82 34.14 -2.12
N TRP A 552 4.09 34.39 -2.49
CA TRP A 552 5.17 34.62 -1.54
C TRP A 552 5.53 36.11 -1.56
N ASN A 553 4.85 36.85 -0.69
CA ASN A 553 4.98 38.30 -0.54
C ASN A 553 6.10 38.72 0.41
#